data_AF-I3SF26-F1
#
_entry.id   AF-I3SF26-F1
#
_cell.length_a   1.000
_cell.length_b   1.000
_cell.length_c   1.000
_cell.angle_alpha   90.00
_cell.angle_beta   90.00
_cell.angle_gamma   90.00
#
_symmetry.space_group_name_H-M   'P 1'
#
loop_
_entity.id
_entity.type
_entity.pdbx_description
1 polymer ?
#
loop_
_entity_poly.entity_id
_entity_poly.type
_entity_poly.pdbx_seq_one_letter_code
_entity_poly.pdbx_strand_id
1 'polypeptide(L)'
;MKMQQKYLDQFYMLYDDFNIIKLPLLPQEVTGVEALRSFSRHFKTPYESICSKDQVERLENRVTALQQQLKEAEEELERVKTGKNKD
;
A
#
# COMPACT_ATOMS: atom_id res chain seq x y z
N MET A 1 -9.91 -5.00 14.82
CA MET A 1 -9.73 -3.58 14.46
C MET A 1 -11.01 -2.72 14.40
N LYS A 2 -12.24 -3.29 14.30
CA LYS A 2 -13.47 -2.48 14.15
C LYS A 2 -13.75 -1.49 15.30
N MET A 3 -13.37 -1.82 16.54
CA MET A 3 -13.52 -0.93 17.70
C MET A 3 -12.64 0.33 17.61
N GLN A 4 -11.34 0.16 17.34
CA GLN A 4 -10.40 1.29 17.26
C GLN A 4 -10.76 2.24 16.12
N GLN A 5 -11.25 1.70 14.99
CA GLN A 5 -11.71 2.51 13.86
C GLN A 5 -12.86 3.44 14.26
N LYS A 6 -13.87 2.93 14.99
CA LYS A 6 -15.00 3.73 15.45
C LYS A 6 -14.56 4.94 16.29
N TYR A 7 -13.59 4.75 17.18
CA TYR A 7 -13.07 5.84 18.01
C TYR A 7 -12.18 6.81 17.23
N LEU A 8 -11.41 6.32 16.24
CA LEU A 8 -10.66 7.19 15.33
C LEU A 8 -11.59 8.12 14.55
N ASP A 9 -12.70 7.60 14.03
CA ASP A 9 -13.67 8.40 13.27
C ASP A 9 -14.29 9.48 14.18
N GLN A 10 -14.55 9.16 15.45
CA GLN A 10 -15.01 10.14 16.44
C GLN A 10 -13.94 11.21 16.74
N PHE A 11 -12.66 10.84 16.83
CA PHE A 11 -11.58 11.81 17.03
C PHE A 11 -11.45 12.79 15.87
N TYR A 12 -11.60 12.33 14.63
CA TYR A 12 -11.57 13.21 13.46
C TYR A 12 -12.74 14.20 13.41
N MET A 13 -13.90 13.84 13.99
CA MET A 13 -15.03 14.76 14.11
C MET A 13 -14.88 15.74 15.26
N LEU A 14 -14.21 15.34 16.36
CA LEU A 14 -14.08 16.15 17.57
C LEU A 14 -12.89 17.12 17.53
N TYR A 15 -11.86 16.78 16.76
CA TYR A 15 -10.60 17.51 16.69
C TYR A 15 -10.21 17.78 15.23
N ASP A 16 -11.10 18.40 14.48
CA ASP A 16 -10.89 18.79 13.08
C ASP A 16 -9.76 19.82 12.90
N ASP A 17 -9.53 20.67 13.89
CA ASP A 17 -8.46 21.69 13.90
C ASP A 17 -7.09 21.17 14.40
N PHE A 18 -6.95 19.88 14.71
CA PHE A 18 -5.72 19.31 15.27
C PHE A 18 -5.02 18.33 14.32
N ASN A 19 -3.69 18.28 14.44
CA ASN A 19 -2.87 17.29 13.74
C ASN A 19 -2.93 15.94 14.47
N ILE A 20 -3.89 15.08 14.08
CA ILE A 20 -4.02 13.73 14.63
C ILE A 20 -3.02 12.79 13.96
N ILE A 21 -1.98 12.40 14.69
CA ILE A 21 -0.94 11.46 14.24
C ILE A 21 -1.29 10.04 14.69
N LYS A 22 -1.36 9.11 13.72
CA LYS A 22 -1.54 7.67 13.99
C LYS A 22 -0.18 7.00 14.16
N LEU A 23 -0.01 6.26 15.25
CA LEU A 23 1.21 5.49 15.50
C LEU A 23 0.90 3.97 15.49
N PRO A 24 1.80 3.15 14.96
CA PRO A 24 1.64 1.70 15.00
C PRO A 24 1.77 1.18 16.43
N LEU A 25 0.96 0.18 16.76
CA LEU A 25 1.16 -0.61 17.97
C LEU A 25 2.31 -1.59 17.73
N LEU A 26 3.41 -1.41 18.45
CA LEU A 26 4.56 -2.31 18.38
C LEU A 26 4.38 -3.51 19.33
N PRO A 27 4.87 -4.70 18.95
CA PRO A 27 4.76 -5.90 19.79
C PRO A 27 5.69 -5.87 21.01
N GLN A 28 6.66 -4.96 21.03
CA GLN A 28 7.69 -4.82 22.05
C GLN A 28 7.70 -3.40 22.60
N GLU A 29 8.11 -3.26 23.85
CA GLU A 29 8.27 -1.95 24.48
C GLU A 29 9.41 -1.15 23.83
N VAL A 30 9.16 0.14 23.59
CA VAL A 30 10.17 1.05 23.02
C VAL A 30 11.01 1.61 24.16
N THR A 31 12.09 0.92 24.51
CA THR A 31 13.04 1.36 25.54
C THR A 31 14.46 1.48 24.97
N GLY A 32 15.23 2.45 25.47
CA GLY A 32 16.58 2.74 24.98
C GLY A 32 16.64 3.75 23.82
N VAL A 33 17.79 4.41 23.69
CA VAL A 33 17.97 5.55 22.78
C VAL A 33 17.77 5.17 21.31
N GLU A 34 18.21 3.98 20.92
CA GLU A 34 18.10 3.50 19.55
C GLU A 34 16.65 3.17 19.16
N ALA A 35 15.93 2.46 20.03
CA ALA A 35 14.52 2.14 19.82
C ALA A 35 13.67 3.41 19.75
N LEU A 36 13.92 4.38 20.64
CA LEU A 36 13.27 5.70 20.62
C LEU A 36 13.55 6.46 19.32
N ARG A 37 14.81 6.45 18.85
CA ARG A 37 15.18 7.09 17.58
C ARG A 37 14.48 6.42 16.41
N SER A 38 14.39 5.09 16.40
CA SER A 38 13.66 4.34 15.37
C SER A 38 12.16 4.66 15.41
N PHE A 39 11.56 4.67 16.59
CA PHE A 39 10.14 4.97 16.79
C PHE A 39 9.80 6.41 16.40
N SER A 40 10.69 7.37 16.68
CA SER A 40 10.51 8.79 16.34
C SER A 40 10.23 9.05 14.86
N ARG A 41 10.69 8.16 13.97
CA ARG A 41 10.44 8.26 12.52
C ARG A 41 8.94 8.17 12.19
N HIS A 42 8.16 7.41 12.95
CA HIS A 42 6.71 7.26 12.75
C HIS A 42 5.92 8.53 13.07
N PHE A 43 6.51 9.54 13.73
CA PHE A 43 5.86 10.84 13.94
C PHE A 43 6.00 11.78 12.74
N LYS A 44 7.04 11.59 11.92
CA LYS A 44 7.30 12.43 10.74
C LYS A 44 6.69 11.87 9.47
N THR A 45 6.59 10.54 9.39
CA THR A 45 6.01 9.84 8.24
C THR A 45 4.62 9.33 8.63
N PRO A 46 3.55 9.74 7.92
CA PRO A 46 2.21 9.24 8.19
C PRO A 46 2.17 7.71 8.17
N TYR A 47 1.59 7.11 9.21
CA TYR A 47 1.42 5.66 9.25
C TYR A 47 0.34 5.24 8.24
N GLU A 48 0.78 4.56 7.18
CA GLU A 48 -0.12 3.91 6.23
C GLU A 48 -0.45 2.49 6.72
N SER A 49 -1.73 2.28 7.08
CA SER A 49 -2.24 0.95 7.37
C SER A 49 -2.14 0.08 6.11
N ILE A 50 -1.55 -1.11 6.24
CA ILE A 50 -1.40 -2.12 5.17
C ILE A 50 -2.77 -2.56 4.60
N CYS A 51 -3.86 -2.28 5.32
CA CYS A 51 -5.23 -2.60 4.94
C CYS A 51 -6.03 -1.29 5.06
N SER A 52 -6.62 -0.70 4.03
CA SER A 52 -7.55 -1.29 3.07
C SER A 52 -7.91 -0.20 2.04
N LYS A 53 -8.08 -0.57 0.76
CA LYS A 53 -8.38 0.26 -0.43
C LYS A 53 -7.16 0.60 -1.29
N ASP A 54 -6.27 1.51 -0.88
CA ASP A 54 -5.26 2.04 -1.80
C ASP A 54 -4.19 1.00 -2.24
N GLN A 55 -3.69 0.15 -1.35
CA GLN A 55 -2.71 -0.88 -1.74
C GLN A 55 -3.32 -1.97 -2.63
N VAL A 56 -4.56 -2.37 -2.35
CA VAL A 56 -5.27 -3.40 -3.14
C VAL A 56 -5.59 -2.85 -4.53
N GLU A 57 -6.16 -1.66 -4.61
CA GLU A 57 -6.50 -0.99 -5.87
C GLU A 57 -5.27 -0.73 -6.74
N ARG A 58 -4.15 -0.28 -6.16
CA ARG A 58 -2.89 -0.11 -6.90
C ARG A 58 -2.35 -1.44 -7.43
N LEU A 59 -2.44 -2.52 -6.64
CA LEU A 59 -1.99 -3.84 -7.07
C LEU A 59 -2.91 -4.39 -8.17
N GLU A 60 -4.22 -4.23 -8.06
CA GLU A 60 -5.20 -4.60 -9.10
C GLU A 60 -4.92 -3.85 -10.41
N ASN A 61 -4.70 -2.54 -10.35
CA ASN A 61 -4.34 -1.72 -11.51
C ASN A 61 -2.99 -2.14 -12.14
N ARG A 62 -2.04 -2.59 -11.32
CA ARG A 62 -0.75 -3.10 -11.84
C ARG A 62 -0.92 -4.45 -12.52
N VAL A 63 -1.74 -5.34 -11.96
CA VAL A 63 -2.02 -6.66 -12.52
C VAL A 63 -2.71 -6.53 -13.88
N THR A 64 -3.73 -5.67 -14.00
CA THR A 64 -4.43 -5.44 -15.26
C THR A 64 -3.51 -4.88 -16.35
N ALA A 65 -2.64 -3.92 -16.00
CA ALA A 65 -1.65 -3.39 -16.94
C ALA A 65 -0.67 -4.47 -17.44
N LEU A 66 -0.19 -5.35 -16.55
CA LEU A 66 0.71 -6.44 -16.92
C LEU A 66 0.03 -7.50 -17.79
N GLN A 67 -1.25 -7.81 -17.54
CA GLN A 67 -2.02 -8.73 -18.38
C GLN A 67 -2.20 -8.19 -19.80
N GLN A 68 -2.44 -6.87 -19.93
CA GLN A 68 -2.53 -6.22 -21.23
C GLN A 68 -1.19 -6.30 -21.99
N GLN A 69 -0.07 -6.01 -21.31
CA GLN A 69 1.26 -6.13 -21.90
C GLN A 69 1.61 -7.55 -22.33
N LEU A 70 1.22 -8.56 -21.52
CA LEU A 70 1.40 -9.96 -21.88
C LEU A 70 0.62 -10.33 -23.13
N LYS A 71 -0.64 -9.88 -23.23
CA LYS A 71 -1.48 -10.13 -24.40
C LYS A 71 -0.86 -9.53 -25.67
N GLU A 72 -0.38 -8.29 -25.60
CA GLU A 72 0.31 -7.64 -26.72
C GLU A 72 1.56 -8.41 -27.16
N ALA A 73 2.39 -8.83 -26.19
CA ALA A 73 3.58 -9.63 -26.48
C ALA A 73 3.24 -11.02 -27.06
N GLU A 74 2.16 -11.65 -26.62
CA GLU A 74 1.66 -12.92 -27.16
C GLU A 74 1.18 -12.79 -28.62
N GLU A 75 0.46 -11.72 -28.94
CA GLU A 75 0.02 -11.42 -30.32
C GLU A 75 1.21 -11.15 -31.24
N GLU A 76 2.22 -10.40 -30.78
CA GLU A 76 3.47 -10.20 -31.53
C GLU A 76 4.20 -11.51 -31.77
N LEU A 77 4.28 -12.38 -30.76
CA LEU A 77 4.91 -13.69 -30.88
C LEU A 77 4.18 -14.58 -31.90
N GLU A 78 2.85 -14.53 -31.94
CA GLU A 78 2.05 -15.29 -32.92
C GLU A 78 2.28 -14.80 -34.35
N ARG A 79 2.39 -13.48 -34.56
CA ARG A 79 2.75 -12.88 -35.85
C ARG A 79 4.14 -13.33 -36.32
N VAL A 80 5.11 -13.37 -35.42
CA VAL A 80 6.47 -13.83 -35.74
C VAL A 80 6.51 -15.33 -36.02
N LYS A 81 5.75 -16.16 -35.28
CA LYS A 81 5.66 -17.61 -35.52
C LYS A 81 5.01 -17.94 -36.86
N THR A 82 3.93 -17.24 -37.23
CA THR A 82 3.26 -17.44 -38.51
C THR A 82 4.11 -16.97 -39.70
N GLY A 83 4.97 -15.98 -39.51
CA GLY A 83 5.98 -15.56 -40.49
C GLY A 83 7.10 -16.59 -40.69
N LYS A 84 7.61 -17.21 -39.62
CA LYS A 84 8.70 -18.20 -39.69
C LYS A 84 8.33 -19.56 -40.28
N ASN A 85 7.06 -19.92 -40.34
CA ASN A 85 6.59 -21.20 -40.92
C ASN A 85 6.28 -21.12 -42.43
N LYS A 86 6.56 -19.98 -43.08
CA LYS A 86 6.29 -19.76 -44.52
C LYS A 86 7.55 -19.68 -45.41
N ASP A 87 8.74 -19.83 -44.82
CA ASP A 87 10.02 -20.02 -45.52
C ASP A 87 10.51 -21.47 -45.30
#